data_AF-A0A940LD94-F1
#
_entry.id   AF-A0A940LD94-F1
#
_cell.length_a   1.000
_cell.length_b   1.000
_cell.length_c   1.000
_cell.angle_alpha   90.00
_cell.angle_beta   90.00
_cell.angle_gamma   90.00
#
_symmetry.space_group_name_H-M   'P 1'
#
loop_
_entity.id
_entity.type
_entity.pdbx_description
1 polymer ?
#
loop_
_entity_poly.entity_id
_entity_poly.type
_entity_poly.pdbx_seq_one_letter_code
_entity_poly.pdbx_strand_id
1 'polypeptide(L)'
;SAHLFSKILEIEKPAELKKLFEVTANDYWHYHYRFDESSSFKKKTIGKDMIENVIINTIVPVLFAYGLYHKEEKYKNKAILWLEELPPEMNAITKGWAGLHLSNKSAFDSQSFIELKTQYCDRRHCLQCAIGNALLKT
;
A
#
# COMPACT_ATOMS: atom_id res chain seq x y z
N SER A 1 20.84 3.97 -5.41
CA SER A 1 20.89 3.05 -6.56
C SER A 1 20.18 3.70 -7.73
N ALA A 2 20.88 4.00 -8.82
CA ALA A 2 20.37 4.84 -9.93
C ALA A 2 19.28 4.18 -10.80
N HIS A 3 18.84 2.96 -10.47
CA HIS A 3 17.93 2.17 -11.33
C HIS A 3 16.82 1.45 -10.55
N LEU A 4 16.46 1.90 -9.34
CA LEU A 4 15.41 1.24 -8.54
C LEU A 4 14.07 1.19 -9.29
N PHE A 5 13.68 2.31 -9.90
CA PHE A 5 12.40 2.40 -10.59
C PHE A 5 12.35 1.53 -11.85
N SER A 6 13.43 1.48 -12.64
CA SER A 6 13.54 0.56 -13.79
C SER A 6 13.35 -0.91 -13.37
N LYS A 7 13.91 -1.33 -12.23
CA LYS A 7 13.68 -2.68 -11.69
C LYS A 7 12.22 -2.92 -11.32
N ILE A 8 11.54 -1.93 -10.73
CA ILE A 8 10.12 -2.01 -10.39
C ILE A 8 9.25 -2.21 -11.64
N LEU A 9 9.62 -1.57 -12.77
CA LEU A 9 8.91 -1.74 -14.04
C LEU A 9 9.00 -3.17 -14.59
N GLU A 10 10.10 -3.88 -14.34
CA GLU A 10 10.36 -5.24 -14.82
C GLU A 10 9.80 -6.35 -13.92
N ILE A 11 9.63 -6.11 -12.62
CA ILE A 11 9.13 -7.11 -11.67
C ILE A 11 7.69 -7.49 -11.99
N GLU A 12 7.34 -8.77 -12.12
CA GLU A 12 5.94 -9.14 -12.38
C GLU A 12 5.13 -9.31 -11.09
N LYS A 13 5.70 -9.92 -10.05
CA LYS A 13 4.99 -10.21 -8.80
C LYS A 13 5.39 -9.31 -7.63
N PRO A 14 4.44 -8.84 -6.80
CA PRO A 14 4.74 -8.00 -5.64
C PRO A 14 5.60 -8.71 -4.59
N ALA A 15 5.57 -10.04 -4.54
CA ALA A 15 6.46 -10.82 -3.68
C ALA A 15 7.95 -10.59 -3.97
N GLU A 16 8.31 -10.28 -5.23
CA GLU A 16 9.68 -10.02 -5.64
C GLU A 16 10.16 -8.62 -5.21
N LEU A 17 9.24 -7.66 -5.05
CA LEU A 17 9.57 -6.33 -4.52
C LEU A 17 10.17 -6.41 -3.13
N LYS A 18 9.77 -7.39 -2.32
CA LYS A 18 10.29 -7.57 -0.95
C LYS A 18 11.80 -7.74 -0.93
N LYS A 19 12.38 -8.38 -1.97
CA LYS A 19 13.82 -8.55 -2.13
C LYS A 19 14.56 -7.23 -2.31
N LEU A 20 13.91 -6.22 -2.90
CA LEU A 20 14.49 -4.89 -3.05
C LEU A 20 14.64 -4.15 -1.71
N PHE A 21 13.89 -4.59 -0.68
CA PHE A 21 13.91 -4.04 0.67
C PHE A 21 14.74 -4.88 1.65
N GLU A 22 15.45 -5.92 1.19
CA GLU A 22 16.43 -6.68 1.98
C GLU A 22 17.72 -5.88 2.20
N VAL A 23 17.56 -4.69 2.77
CA VAL A 23 18.63 -3.76 3.11
C VAL A 23 18.72 -3.60 4.62
N THR A 24 19.91 -3.25 5.09
CA THR A 24 20.17 -3.01 6.50
C THR A 24 20.43 -1.54 6.72
N ALA A 25 20.11 -1.06 7.92
CA ALA A 25 20.60 0.25 8.33
C ALA A 25 22.14 0.24 8.38
N ASN A 26 22.74 1.44 8.43
CA ASN A 26 24.18 1.55 8.67
C ASN A 26 24.57 1.03 10.07
N ASP A 27 25.88 0.90 10.29
CA ASP A 27 26.42 0.39 11.55
C ASP A 27 25.97 1.19 12.76
N TYR A 28 25.86 2.52 12.66
CA TYR A 28 25.38 3.37 13.77
C TYR A 28 24.07 2.84 14.34
N TRP A 29 23.08 2.60 13.48
CA TRP A 29 21.77 2.10 13.89
C TRP A 29 21.79 0.66 14.39
N HIS A 30 22.81 -0.14 14.10
CA HIS A 30 22.95 -1.47 14.69
C HIS A 30 23.27 -1.44 16.18
N TYR A 31 23.85 -0.33 16.66
CA TYR A 31 24.18 -0.09 18.07
C TYR A 31 23.28 0.93 18.75
N HIS A 32 22.45 1.67 18.02
CA HIS A 32 21.63 2.75 18.58
C HIS A 32 20.15 2.55 18.24
N TYR A 33 19.28 2.51 19.25
CA TYR A 33 17.82 2.63 19.06
C TYR A 33 17.34 4.06 19.22
N ARG A 34 18.01 4.81 20.10
CA ARG A 34 17.87 6.25 20.30
C ARG A 34 19.17 6.91 19.91
N PHE A 35 19.10 8.16 19.50
CA PHE A 35 20.30 8.92 19.20
C PHE A 35 21.23 8.96 20.41
N ASP A 36 22.50 8.64 20.16
CA ASP A 36 23.63 8.75 21.10
C ASP A 36 23.51 7.91 22.38
N GLU A 37 22.54 7.00 22.44
CA GLU A 37 22.39 6.00 23.50
C GLU A 37 22.78 4.62 22.96
N SER A 38 23.99 4.15 23.32
CA SER A 38 24.51 2.86 22.87
C SER A 38 23.70 1.71 23.47
N SER A 39 23.46 0.68 22.66
CA SER A 39 22.71 -0.53 23.02
C SER A 39 23.43 -1.77 22.49
N SER A 40 22.99 -2.95 22.91
CA SER A 40 23.53 -4.20 22.39
C SER A 40 23.29 -4.31 20.88
N PHE A 41 24.26 -4.91 20.18
CA PHE A 41 24.20 -5.05 18.74
C PHE A 41 22.91 -5.75 18.31
N LYS A 42 22.17 -5.13 17.39
CA LYS A 42 21.06 -5.75 16.69
C LYS A 42 20.99 -5.21 15.27
N LYS A 43 21.25 -6.09 14.30
CA LYS A 43 21.08 -5.81 12.87
C LYS A 43 19.67 -5.26 12.61
N LYS A 44 19.59 -4.02 12.16
CA LYS A 44 18.31 -3.36 11.86
C LYS A 44 17.92 -3.63 10.41
N THR A 45 16.74 -4.20 10.23
CA THR A 45 16.13 -4.47 8.95
C THR A 45 14.71 -3.89 8.95
N ILE A 46 14.16 -3.67 7.76
CA ILE A 46 12.78 -3.21 7.62
C ILE A 46 11.83 -4.38 7.96
N GLY A 47 10.78 -4.10 8.74
CA GLY A 47 9.75 -5.10 9.07
C GLY A 47 8.83 -5.39 7.88
N LYS A 48 8.29 -6.61 7.83
CA LYS A 48 7.39 -7.05 6.75
C LYS A 48 6.23 -6.07 6.50
N ASP A 49 5.54 -5.66 7.55
CA ASP A 49 4.38 -4.76 7.45
C ASP A 49 4.78 -3.37 6.91
N MET A 50 5.98 -2.89 7.27
CA MET A 50 6.49 -1.63 6.74
C MET A 50 6.80 -1.74 5.24
N ILE A 51 7.38 -2.87 4.79
CA ILE A 51 7.62 -3.13 3.37
C ILE A 51 6.29 -3.15 2.61
N GLU A 52 5.30 -3.88 3.13
CA GLU A 52 3.98 -3.98 2.51
C GLU A 52 3.30 -2.59 2.44
N ASN A 53 3.37 -1.79 3.50
CA ASN A 53 2.86 -0.41 3.50
C ASN A 53 3.55 0.48 2.47
N VAL A 54 4.88 0.39 2.30
CA VAL A 54 5.60 1.16 1.28
C VAL A 54 5.20 0.71 -0.13
N ILE A 55 4.99 -0.60 -0.34
CA ILE A 55 4.54 -1.10 -1.63
C ILE A 55 3.15 -0.54 -1.95
N ILE A 56 2.20 -0.66 -1.03
CA ILE A 56 0.79 -0.25 -1.23
C ILE A 56 0.66 1.27 -1.37
N ASN A 57 1.27 2.04 -0.47
CA ASN A 57 1.05 3.50 -0.40
C ASN A 57 2.04 4.32 -1.23
N THR A 58 3.12 3.72 -1.74
CA THR A 58 4.14 4.45 -2.51
C THR A 58 4.40 3.82 -3.87
N ILE A 59 4.79 2.55 -3.92
CA ILE A 59 5.21 1.94 -5.20
C ILE A 59 4.02 1.80 -6.16
N VAL A 60 2.89 1.27 -5.67
CA VAL A 60 1.68 1.06 -6.49
C VAL A 60 1.16 2.39 -7.08
N PRO A 61 0.95 3.48 -6.29
CA PRO A 61 0.53 4.77 -6.83
C PRO A 61 1.50 5.33 -7.87
N VAL A 62 2.81 5.23 -7.63
CA VAL A 62 3.82 5.71 -8.58
C VAL A 62 3.80 4.89 -9.87
N LEU A 63 3.64 3.56 -9.79
CA LEU A 63 3.52 2.69 -10.96
C LEU A 63 2.27 3.02 -11.79
N PHE A 64 1.14 3.23 -11.12
CA PHE A 64 -0.10 3.61 -11.78
C PHE A 64 0.02 4.99 -12.44
N ALA A 65 0.58 5.97 -11.73
CA ALA A 65 0.83 7.31 -12.25
C ALA A 65 1.76 7.30 -13.46
N TYR A 66 2.80 6.46 -13.45
CA TYR A 66 3.68 6.25 -14.60
C TYR A 66 2.90 5.73 -15.82
N GLY A 67 2.08 4.69 -15.63
CA GLY A 67 1.22 4.17 -16.69
C GLY A 67 0.23 5.21 -17.22
N LEU A 68 -0.32 6.06 -16.35
CA LEU A 68 -1.19 7.16 -16.74
C LEU A 68 -0.46 8.21 -17.57
N TYR A 69 0.71 8.66 -17.11
CA TYR A 69 1.50 9.70 -17.76
C TYR A 69 2.01 9.26 -19.14
N HIS A 70 2.50 8.02 -19.25
CA HIS A 70 3.01 7.46 -20.51
C HIS A 70 1.94 6.82 -21.39
N LYS A 71 0.67 6.79 -20.96
CA LYS A 71 -0.45 6.12 -21.65
C LYS A 71 -0.20 4.62 -21.88
N GLU A 72 0.44 3.98 -20.90
CA GLU A 72 0.77 2.56 -20.93
C GLU A 72 -0.15 1.78 -19.98
N GLU A 73 -1.25 1.24 -20.52
CA GLU A 73 -2.27 0.48 -19.76
C GLU A 73 -1.68 -0.70 -18.97
N LYS A 74 -0.64 -1.35 -19.50
CA LYS A 74 0.02 -2.47 -18.85
C LYS A 74 0.47 -2.14 -17.42
N TYR A 75 0.97 -0.93 -17.16
CA TYR A 75 1.45 -0.53 -15.83
C TYR A 75 0.31 -0.18 -14.88
N LYS A 76 -0.80 0.36 -15.40
CA LYS A 76 -2.01 0.60 -14.60
C LYS A 76 -2.65 -0.73 -14.18
N ASN A 77 -2.81 -1.66 -15.11
CA ASN A 77 -3.35 -2.99 -14.82
C ASN A 77 -2.45 -3.74 -13.83
N LYS A 78 -1.14 -3.69 -14.04
CA LYS A 78 -0.15 -4.26 -13.12
C LYS A 78 -0.27 -3.70 -11.70
N ALA A 79 -0.42 -2.38 -11.55
CA ALA A 79 -0.60 -1.75 -10.25
C ALA A 79 -1.88 -2.23 -9.54
N ILE A 80 -2.99 -2.39 -10.27
CA ILE A 80 -4.24 -2.93 -9.73
C ILE A 80 -4.08 -4.41 -9.33
N LEU A 81 -3.52 -5.24 -10.20
CA LEU A 81 -3.24 -6.66 -9.92
C LEU A 81 -2.35 -6.83 -8.68
N TRP A 82 -1.35 -5.96 -8.50
CA TRP A 82 -0.52 -5.97 -7.29
C TRP A 82 -1.34 -5.71 -6.02
N LEU A 83 -2.32 -4.80 -6.05
CA LEU A 83 -3.20 -4.58 -4.90
C LEU A 83 -4.09 -5.79 -4.59
N GLU A 84 -4.50 -6.55 -5.60
CA GLU A 84 -5.29 -7.78 -5.41
C GLU A 84 -4.45 -8.91 -4.78
N GLU A 85 -3.15 -8.97 -5.08
CA GLU A 85 -2.22 -9.98 -4.54
C GLU A 85 -1.65 -9.63 -3.15
N LEU A 86 -1.60 -8.35 -2.79
CA LEU A 86 -1.04 -7.90 -1.52
C LEU A 86 -2.02 -8.09 -0.36
N PRO A 87 -1.51 -8.38 0.86
CA PRO A 87 -2.37 -8.47 2.03
C PRO A 87 -3.02 -7.11 2.34
N PRO A 88 -4.21 -7.12 2.97
CA PRO A 88 -4.95 -5.92 3.25
C PRO A 88 -4.28 -5.07 4.34
N GLU A 89 -4.43 -3.76 4.24
CA GLU A 89 -4.05 -2.87 5.34
C GLU A 89 -5.05 -2.96 6.49
N MET A 90 -4.51 -2.93 7.71
CA MET A 90 -5.28 -2.96 8.94
C MET A 90 -5.21 -1.61 9.65
N ASN A 91 -6.31 -0.86 9.60
CA ASN A 91 -6.44 0.41 10.30
C ASN A 91 -7.85 0.55 10.92
N ALA A 92 -8.12 1.69 11.56
CA ALA A 92 -9.42 1.93 12.20
C ALA A 92 -10.59 1.86 11.21
N ILE A 93 -10.39 2.33 9.97
CA ILE A 93 -11.42 2.30 8.91
C ILE A 93 -11.71 0.87 8.49
N THR A 94 -10.69 0.10 8.13
CA THR A 94 -10.87 -1.29 7.66
C THR A 94 -11.40 -2.20 8.75
N LYS A 95 -11.03 -1.96 10.02
CA LYS A 95 -11.67 -2.62 11.18
C LYS A 95 -13.14 -2.26 11.33
N GLY A 96 -13.52 -1.00 11.08
CA GLY A 96 -14.92 -0.58 11.09
C GLY A 96 -15.75 -1.33 10.04
N TRP A 97 -15.25 -1.45 8.82
CA TRP A 97 -15.90 -2.22 7.75
C TRP A 97 -15.99 -3.71 8.06
N ALA A 98 -14.93 -4.30 8.65
CA ALA A 98 -14.98 -5.69 9.11
C ALA A 98 -16.04 -5.92 10.19
N GLY A 99 -16.28 -4.94 11.07
CA GLY A 99 -17.38 -4.96 12.04
C GLY A 99 -18.77 -4.94 11.41
N LEU A 100 -18.89 -4.49 10.16
CA LEU A 100 -20.11 -4.54 9.35
C LEU A 100 -20.18 -5.79 8.46
N HIS A 101 -19.34 -6.79 8.73
CA HIS A 101 -19.23 -8.04 7.97
C HIS A 101 -18.82 -7.88 6.50
N LEU A 102 -18.19 -6.76 6.13
CA LEU A 102 -17.54 -6.63 4.83
C LEU A 102 -16.15 -7.26 4.86
N SER A 103 -15.84 -8.02 3.82
CA SER A 103 -14.57 -8.74 3.72
C SER A 103 -13.45 -7.82 3.26
N ASN A 104 -12.34 -7.80 4.00
CA ASN A 104 -11.11 -7.09 3.66
C ASN A 104 -10.02 -8.13 3.38
N LYS A 105 -9.92 -8.62 2.14
CA LYS A 105 -9.07 -9.77 1.78
C LYS A 105 -7.74 -9.37 1.15
N SER A 106 -7.69 -8.20 0.52
CA SER A 106 -6.52 -7.72 -0.21
C SER A 106 -6.27 -6.23 0.00
N ALA A 107 -5.10 -5.75 -0.41
CA ALA A 107 -4.81 -4.32 -0.41
C ALA A 107 -5.82 -3.55 -1.26
N PHE A 108 -6.32 -4.14 -2.36
CA PHE A 108 -7.38 -3.58 -3.19
C PHE A 108 -8.65 -3.28 -2.39
N ASP A 109 -9.11 -4.21 -1.56
CA ASP A 109 -10.27 -4.01 -0.70
C ASP A 109 -10.00 -2.90 0.32
N SER A 110 -8.85 -2.96 1.00
CA SER A 110 -8.52 -1.99 2.04
C SER A 110 -8.42 -0.56 1.49
N GLN A 111 -7.81 -0.37 0.33
CA GLN A 111 -7.71 0.92 -0.34
C GLN A 111 -9.08 1.40 -0.83
N SER A 112 -9.92 0.51 -1.37
CA SER A 112 -11.29 0.83 -1.76
C SER A 112 -12.12 1.32 -0.57
N PHE A 113 -11.99 0.65 0.58
CA PHE A 113 -12.69 1.02 1.81
C PHE A 113 -12.22 2.35 2.42
N ILE A 114 -10.92 2.63 2.36
CA ILE A 114 -10.34 3.90 2.83
C ILE A 114 -10.85 5.05 1.95
N GLU A 115 -10.78 4.88 0.63
CA GLU A 115 -11.23 5.89 -0.34
C GLU A 115 -12.73 6.15 -0.21
N LEU A 116 -13.55 5.08 -0.18
CA LEU A 116 -15.00 5.18 0.00
C LEU A 116 -15.35 5.92 1.29
N LYS A 117 -14.70 5.58 2.41
CA LYS A 117 -14.98 6.21 3.71
C LYS A 117 -14.59 7.69 3.69
N THR A 118 -13.37 8.01 3.28
CA THR A 118 -12.77 9.33 3.44
C THR A 118 -13.21 10.34 2.38
N GLN A 119 -13.40 9.90 1.13
CA GLN A 119 -13.78 10.77 0.03
C GLN A 119 -15.29 10.83 -0.21
N TYR A 120 -16.06 9.81 0.19
CA TYR A 120 -17.50 9.78 -0.03
C TYR A 120 -18.31 9.85 1.27
N CYS A 121 -18.21 8.84 2.13
CA CYS A 121 -19.08 8.70 3.30
C CYS A 121 -18.93 9.88 4.28
N ASP A 122 -17.70 10.23 4.64
CA ASP A 122 -17.42 11.31 5.60
C ASP A 122 -17.80 12.69 5.06
N ARG A 123 -17.75 12.84 3.74
CA ARG A 123 -18.15 14.07 3.03
C ARG A 123 -19.62 14.10 2.64
N ARG A 124 -20.37 13.03 2.92
CA ARG A 124 -21.79 12.87 2.55
C ARG A 124 -22.04 12.99 1.04
N HIS A 125 -21.09 12.60 0.21
CA HIS A 125 -21.23 12.59 -1.26
C HIS A 125 -22.04 11.39 -1.78
N CYS A 126 -23.15 11.04 -1.11
CA CYS A 126 -23.95 9.86 -1.43
C CYS A 126 -24.50 9.87 -2.87
N LEU A 127 -24.87 11.04 -3.40
CA LEU A 127 -25.35 11.21 -4.78
C LEU A 127 -24.26 11.01 -5.85
N GLN A 128 -22.99 11.03 -5.45
CA GLN A 128 -21.84 10.77 -6.34
C GLN A 128 -21.25 9.37 -6.11
N CYS A 129 -21.68 8.66 -5.07
CA CYS A 129 -21.23 7.33 -4.73
C CYS A 129 -22.12 6.28 -5.40
N ALA A 130 -21.54 5.25 -6.03
CA ALA A 130 -22.32 4.16 -6.62
C ALA A 130 -23.19 3.42 -5.58
N ILE A 131 -22.65 3.16 -4.39
CA ILE A 131 -23.37 2.52 -3.28
C ILE A 131 -24.47 3.44 -2.75
N GLY A 132 -24.14 4.73 -2.52
CA GLY A 132 -25.12 5.71 -2.06
C GLY A 132 -26.29 5.87 -3.03
N ASN A 133 -26.01 5.98 -4.32
CA ASN A 133 -27.02 6.03 -5.37
C ASN A 133 -27.87 4.76 -5.43
N ALA A 134 -27.29 3.58 -5.22
CA ALA A 134 -28.05 2.33 -5.16
C ALA A 134 -29.01 2.29 -3.96
N LEU A 135 -28.56 2.80 -2.80
CA LEU A 135 -29.37 2.86 -1.58
C LEU A 135 -30.49 3.90 -1.62
N LEU A 136 -30.32 5.00 -2.36
CA LEU A 136 -31.31 6.09 -2.45
C LEU A 136 -32.36 5.87 -3.56
N LYS A 137 -32.13 4.90 -4.44
CA LYS A 137 -33.07 4.54 -5.52
C LYS A 137 -34.25 3.67 -5.04
N THR A 138 -34.32 3.37 -3.75
CA THR A 138 -35.50 2.78 -3.08
C THR A 138 -36.56 3.83 -2.82
#